data_AF-A0A957FKP3-F1
#
_entry.id   AF-A0A957FKP3-F1
#
_cell.length_a   1.000
_cell.length_b   1.000
_cell.length_c   1.000
_cell.angle_alpha   90.00
_cell.angle_beta   90.00
_cell.angle_gamma   90.00
#
_symmetry.space_group_name_H-M   'P 1'
#
loop_
_entity.id
_entity.type
_entity.pdbx_description
1 polymer ?
#
loop_
_entity_poly.entity_id
_entity_poly.type
_entity_poly.pdbx_seq_one_letter_code
_entity_poly.pdbx_strand_id
1 'polypeptide(L)'
;MQLKKNRIKPNYLFAVALLFLLGLAGWGYWLFLRGWVDPRPLGAVTQRVVPGEVVFSGAGHRGRGDGRPTAVIQWHIEPDLATGEPFAVQLAGQFVRGELDSAYGLALGTEEEGTELIVWLTPTGYAGLSLGDAPLVQLAPWPHVRGASDSEGNEIWVERDAAGVIAIRLNRELFWQGEVASLTGRAG
;
A
#
# COMPACT_ATOMS: atom_id res chain seq x y z
N MET A 1 -32.56 44.37 44.02
CA MET A 1 -31.22 43.77 43.79
C MET A 1 -30.97 43.72 42.29
N GLN A 2 -30.20 44.68 41.74
CA GLN A 2 -29.93 44.73 40.30
C GLN A 2 -28.68 43.92 39.95
N LEU A 3 -28.83 42.92 39.09
CA LEU A 3 -27.73 42.12 38.56
C LEU A 3 -26.96 42.95 37.52
N LYS A 4 -25.71 43.32 37.83
CA LYS A 4 -24.78 43.92 36.87
C LYS A 4 -24.54 42.94 35.72
N LYS A 5 -25.09 43.25 34.54
CA LYS A 5 -24.89 42.47 33.32
C LYS A 5 -23.49 42.77 32.77
N ASN A 6 -22.51 41.93 33.10
CA ASN A 6 -21.17 42.03 32.53
C ASN A 6 -21.24 41.81 31.01
N ARG A 7 -21.18 42.89 30.23
CA ARG A 7 -20.99 42.80 28.78
C ARG A 7 -19.55 42.35 28.51
N ILE A 8 -19.39 41.09 28.14
CA ILE A 8 -18.14 40.59 27.56
C ILE A 8 -17.90 41.40 26.28
N LYS A 9 -16.73 42.06 26.16
CA LYS A 9 -16.43 42.83 24.95
C LYS A 9 -16.27 41.85 23.78
N PRO A 10 -16.87 42.12 22.61
CA PRO A 10 -16.88 41.21 21.46
C PRO A 10 -15.46 40.79 21.02
N ASN A 11 -14.46 41.64 21.24
CA ASN A 11 -13.06 41.37 20.93
C ASN A 11 -12.48 40.17 21.72
N TYR A 12 -12.98 39.90 22.93
CA TYR A 12 -12.53 38.76 23.73
C TYR A 12 -13.05 37.43 23.16
N LEU A 13 -14.31 37.39 22.74
CA LEU A 13 -14.88 36.19 22.11
C LEU A 13 -14.16 35.86 20.80
N PHE A 14 -13.85 36.89 20.01
CA PHE A 14 -13.08 36.71 18.79
C PHE A 14 -11.65 36.19 19.07
N ALA A 15 -10.94 36.78 20.03
CA ALA A 15 -9.59 36.34 20.38
C ALA A 15 -9.57 34.88 20.90
N VAL A 16 -10.53 34.51 21.75
CA VAL A 16 -10.65 33.13 22.27
C VAL A 16 -10.95 32.15 21.14
N ALA A 17 -11.87 32.49 20.22
CA ALA A 17 -12.18 31.66 19.07
C ALA A 17 -10.97 31.46 18.15
N LEU A 18 -10.21 32.53 17.88
CA LEU A 18 -9.00 32.47 17.06
C LEU A 18 -7.93 31.57 17.71
N LEU A 19 -7.67 31.72 19.01
CA LEU A 19 -6.71 30.88 19.73
C LEU A 19 -7.14 29.41 19.73
N PHE A 20 -8.44 29.14 19.89
CA PHE A 20 -8.97 27.78 19.82
C PHE A 20 -8.77 27.15 18.43
N LEU A 21 -9.06 27.89 17.35
CA LEU A 21 -8.84 27.41 15.98
C LEU A 21 -7.36 27.17 15.68
N LEU A 22 -6.46 28.04 16.14
CA LEU A 22 -5.02 27.84 16.00
C LEU A 22 -4.54 26.62 16.79
N GLY A 23 -5.09 26.40 17.99
CA GLY A 23 -4.83 25.21 18.78
C GLY A 23 -5.24 23.92 18.05
N LEU A 24 -6.44 23.91 17.45
CA LEU A 24 -6.92 22.78 16.66
C LEU A 24 -6.07 22.54 15.41
N ALA A 25 -5.68 23.60 14.69
CA ALA A 25 -4.83 23.49 13.52
C ALA A 25 -3.43 22.94 13.89
N GLY A 26 -2.84 23.44 14.97
CA GLY A 26 -1.57 22.96 15.48
C GLY A 26 -1.63 21.50 15.93
N TRP A 27 -2.71 21.11 16.61
CA TRP A 27 -2.92 19.71 17.01
C TRP A 27 -3.12 18.79 15.81
N GLY A 28 -3.93 19.18 14.83
CA GLY A 28 -4.12 18.44 13.58
C GLY A 28 -2.81 18.27 12.79
N TYR A 29 -2.01 19.32 12.68
CA TYR A 29 -0.69 19.26 12.05
C TYR A 29 0.27 18.31 12.79
N TRP A 30 0.26 18.34 14.13
CA TRP A 30 1.06 17.42 14.93
C TRP A 30 0.66 15.95 14.74
N LEU A 31 -0.64 15.66 14.62
CA LEU A 31 -1.13 14.32 14.30
C LEU A 31 -0.71 13.86 12.89
N PHE A 32 -0.76 14.77 11.91
CA PHE A 32 -0.28 14.51 10.56
C PHE A 32 1.22 14.13 10.55
N LEU A 33 2.06 14.88 11.27
CA LEU A 33 3.49 14.57 11.39
C LEU A 33 3.78 13.22 12.06
N ARG A 34 2.85 12.72 12.89
CA ARG A 34 2.94 11.38 13.50
C ARG A 34 2.43 10.26 12.59
N GLY A 35 1.96 10.58 11.39
CA GLY A 35 1.46 9.59 10.44
C GLY A 35 0.12 8.98 10.86
N TRP A 36 -0.65 9.68 11.69
CA TRP A 36 -2.01 9.25 12.05
C TRP A 36 -2.99 9.32 10.88
N VAL A 37 -2.69 10.18 9.90
CA VAL A 37 -3.48 10.39 8.68
C VAL A 37 -2.79 9.79 7.47
N ASP A 38 -1.46 9.73 7.48
CA ASP A 38 -0.62 9.21 6.40
C ASP A 38 0.36 8.19 7.02
N PRO A 39 -0.02 6.90 7.09
CA PRO A 39 0.77 5.89 7.77
C PRO A 39 2.16 5.84 7.15
N ARG A 40 3.17 6.10 7.97
CA ARG A 40 4.57 5.94 7.56
C ARG A 40 4.91 4.46 7.58
N PRO A 41 5.83 4.01 6.69
CA PRO A 41 6.40 2.68 6.81
C PRO A 41 6.80 2.35 8.25
N LEU A 42 6.61 1.09 8.62
CA LEU A 42 7.23 0.54 9.81
C LEU A 42 8.76 0.63 9.69
N GLY A 43 9.36 1.51 10.49
CA GLY A 43 10.82 1.61 10.64
C GLY A 43 11.53 2.45 9.57
N ALA A 44 12.87 2.39 9.61
CA ALA A 44 13.73 3.04 8.63
C ALA A 44 13.90 2.16 7.39
N VAL A 45 14.05 2.77 6.22
CA VAL A 45 14.36 2.05 4.98
C VAL A 45 15.73 1.38 5.12
N THR A 46 15.76 0.06 5.11
CA THR A 46 16.98 -0.74 5.20
C THR A 46 17.60 -1.00 3.82
N GLN A 47 16.78 -1.12 2.79
CA GLN A 47 17.20 -1.41 1.43
C GLN A 47 16.30 -0.70 0.41
N ARG A 48 16.90 -0.26 -0.70
CA ARG A 48 16.18 0.30 -1.85
C ARG A 48 16.71 -0.29 -3.14
N VAL A 49 15.83 -0.82 -3.97
CA VAL A 49 16.14 -1.31 -5.32
C VAL A 49 15.29 -0.55 -6.33
N VAL A 50 15.89 -0.22 -7.47
CA VAL A 50 15.19 0.40 -8.60
C VAL A 50 15.21 -0.63 -9.73
N PRO A 51 14.12 -1.40 -9.94
CA PRO A 51 14.11 -2.51 -10.90
C PRO A 51 14.22 -2.05 -12.37
N GLY A 52 13.90 -0.78 -12.66
CA GLY A 52 13.93 -0.22 -14.01
C GLY A 52 12.67 -0.53 -14.82
N GLU A 53 12.69 -0.24 -16.12
CA GLU A 53 11.59 -0.62 -17.04
C GLU A 53 11.69 -2.13 -17.30
N VAL A 54 10.65 -2.86 -16.89
CA VAL A 54 10.51 -4.28 -17.21
C VAL A 54 9.68 -4.41 -18.49
N VAL A 55 10.31 -4.87 -19.56
CA VAL A 55 9.65 -5.09 -20.85
C VAL A 55 9.42 -6.58 -21.05
N PHE A 56 8.16 -6.99 -21.14
CA PHE A 56 7.81 -8.36 -21.50
C PHE A 56 7.64 -8.47 -23.00
N SER A 57 8.56 -9.18 -23.67
CA SER A 57 8.46 -9.47 -25.09
C SER A 57 7.55 -10.69 -25.31
N GLY A 58 6.28 -10.47 -25.63
CA GLY A 58 5.40 -11.55 -26.07
C GLY A 58 3.97 -11.09 -26.35
N ALA A 59 3.42 -11.49 -27.50
CA ALA A 59 1.97 -11.59 -27.66
C ALA A 59 1.49 -12.58 -26.59
N GLY A 60 0.62 -12.15 -25.67
CA GLY A 60 0.17 -12.88 -24.46
C GLY A 60 0.53 -14.35 -24.49
N HIS A 61 1.68 -14.71 -23.91
CA HIS A 61 2.19 -16.07 -24.06
C HIS A 61 1.23 -17.00 -23.33
N ARG A 62 0.66 -17.90 -24.13
CA ARG A 62 -0.14 -19.05 -23.69
C ARG A 62 0.44 -19.55 -22.38
N GLY A 63 -0.47 -19.69 -21.41
CA GLY A 63 -0.18 -20.23 -20.10
C GLY A 63 0.65 -21.49 -20.12
N ARG A 64 1.09 -21.90 -18.92
CA ARG A 64 1.93 -23.06 -18.57
C ARG A 64 1.43 -24.41 -19.14
N GLY A 65 1.23 -24.56 -20.45
CA GLY A 65 0.58 -25.70 -21.11
C GLY A 65 -0.87 -26.00 -20.64
N ASP A 66 -1.34 -25.37 -19.57
CA ASP A 66 -2.55 -25.65 -18.79
C ASP A 66 -3.61 -24.55 -18.91
N GLY A 67 -3.31 -23.48 -19.65
CA GLY A 67 -4.18 -22.32 -19.84
C GLY A 67 -4.15 -21.28 -18.73
N ARG A 68 -3.27 -21.38 -17.73
CA ARG A 68 -3.15 -20.37 -16.65
C ARG A 68 -2.29 -19.18 -17.07
N PRO A 69 -2.68 -17.92 -16.78
CA PRO A 69 -1.85 -16.75 -17.11
C PRO A 69 -0.46 -16.88 -16.48
N THR A 70 0.59 -16.71 -17.27
CA THR A 70 1.97 -16.80 -16.80
C THR A 70 2.33 -15.50 -16.10
N ALA A 71 2.18 -15.44 -14.77
CA ALA A 71 2.83 -14.40 -13.98
C ALA A 71 4.35 -14.58 -14.10
N VAL A 72 5.06 -13.54 -14.52
CA VAL A 72 6.53 -13.54 -14.52
C VAL A 72 6.97 -12.74 -13.32
N ILE A 73 7.48 -13.42 -12.29
CA ILE A 73 8.00 -12.78 -11.08
C ILE A 73 9.51 -12.60 -11.24
N GLN A 74 10.00 -11.38 -11.02
CA GLN A 74 11.44 -11.09 -11.00
C GLN A 74 11.87 -10.84 -9.56
N TRP A 75 12.43 -11.85 -8.90
CA TRP A 75 12.88 -11.72 -7.52
C TRP A 75 14.10 -10.78 -7.41
N HIS A 76 13.90 -9.64 -6.77
CA HIS A 76 14.90 -8.57 -6.66
C HIS A 76 15.60 -8.52 -5.31
N ILE A 77 14.91 -8.93 -4.24
CA ILE A 77 15.40 -8.79 -2.87
C ILE A 77 15.16 -10.10 -2.11
N GLU A 78 16.05 -10.42 -1.17
CA GLU A 78 15.85 -11.46 -0.17
C GLU A 78 15.70 -10.79 1.19
N PRO A 79 14.54 -10.14 1.50
CA PRO A 79 14.30 -9.79 2.89
C PRO A 79 14.23 -11.11 3.67
N ASP A 80 14.88 -11.23 4.82
CA ASP A 80 14.75 -12.43 5.63
C ASP A 80 13.36 -12.43 6.33
N LEU A 81 12.34 -12.81 5.54
CA LEU A 81 10.94 -12.89 5.98
C LEU A 81 10.73 -13.99 7.04
N ALA A 82 11.69 -14.92 7.19
CA ALA A 82 11.60 -16.07 8.06
C ALA A 82 11.82 -15.75 9.54
N THR A 83 12.40 -14.59 9.86
CA THR A 83 12.72 -14.19 11.24
C THR A 83 11.48 -13.88 12.10
N GLY A 84 10.31 -13.69 11.48
CA GLY A 84 9.09 -13.25 12.18
C GLY A 84 9.15 -11.78 12.66
N GLU A 85 10.25 -11.08 12.39
CA GLU A 85 10.43 -9.68 12.73
C GLU A 85 9.49 -8.78 11.91
N PRO A 86 9.09 -7.63 12.46
CA PRO A 86 8.33 -6.64 11.71
C PRO A 86 9.10 -6.18 10.46
N PHE A 87 8.40 -6.04 9.35
CA PHE A 87 8.98 -5.53 8.11
C PHE A 87 7.97 -4.67 7.34
N ALA A 88 8.48 -3.88 6.42
CA ALA A 88 7.69 -3.17 5.41
C ALA A 88 8.40 -3.27 4.06
N VAL A 89 7.68 -3.72 3.04
CA VAL A 89 8.15 -3.73 1.65
C VAL A 89 7.28 -2.78 0.85
N GLN A 90 7.92 -1.90 0.09
CA GLN A 90 7.25 -0.96 -0.80
C GLN A 90 7.68 -1.21 -2.24
N LEU A 91 6.70 -1.38 -3.13
CA LEU A 91 6.89 -1.27 -4.57
C LEU A 91 6.23 0.00 -5.07
N ALA A 92 6.96 0.81 -5.82
CA ALA A 92 6.41 1.90 -6.62
C ALA A 92 6.56 1.52 -8.10
N GLY A 93 5.44 1.48 -8.82
CA GLY A 93 5.42 1.02 -10.21
C GLY A 93 4.34 1.72 -11.01
N GLN A 94 4.54 1.84 -12.32
CA GLN A 94 3.58 2.46 -13.23
C GLN A 94 3.49 1.62 -14.50
N PHE A 95 2.27 1.48 -15.01
CA PHE A 95 2.06 0.97 -16.35
C PHE A 95 2.46 2.03 -17.39
N VAL A 96 3.42 1.71 -18.25
CA VAL A 96 3.90 2.64 -19.29
C VAL A 96 3.20 2.41 -20.62
N ARG A 97 3.07 1.15 -21.04
CA ARG A 97 2.49 0.73 -22.33
C ARG A 97 2.25 -0.78 -22.35
N GLY A 98 1.36 -1.24 -23.22
CA GLY A 98 1.03 -2.65 -23.42
C GLY A 98 -0.47 -2.90 -23.47
N GLU A 99 -0.86 -4.14 -23.20
CA GLU A 99 -2.27 -4.55 -23.13
C GLU A 99 -2.91 -4.10 -21.80
N LEU A 100 -4.17 -3.65 -21.84
CA LEU A 100 -4.88 -3.16 -20.66
C LEU A 100 -5.37 -4.28 -19.73
N ASP A 101 -5.40 -5.52 -20.20
CA ASP A 101 -5.68 -6.72 -19.42
C ASP A 101 -4.43 -7.29 -18.72
N SER A 102 -3.28 -6.64 -18.88
CA SER A 102 -2.06 -6.97 -18.14
C SER A 102 -2.18 -6.64 -16.65
N ALA A 103 -1.28 -7.22 -15.85
CA ALA A 103 -1.14 -6.90 -14.44
C ALA A 103 0.33 -6.77 -14.05
N TYR A 104 0.61 -5.95 -13.05
CA TYR A 104 1.92 -5.81 -12.42
C TYR A 104 1.72 -5.67 -10.90
N GLY A 105 2.73 -6.01 -10.11
CA GLY A 105 2.51 -6.19 -8.69
C GLY A 105 3.76 -6.44 -7.89
N LEU A 106 3.55 -6.71 -6.60
CA LEU A 106 4.56 -7.11 -5.64
C LEU A 106 4.25 -8.56 -5.21
N ALA A 107 5.26 -9.42 -5.27
CA ALA A 107 5.24 -10.76 -4.72
C ALA A 107 6.20 -10.85 -3.53
N LEU A 108 5.74 -11.43 -2.42
CA LEU A 108 6.58 -11.81 -1.29
C LEU A 108 6.44 -13.31 -1.04
N GLY A 109 7.53 -14.05 -0.89
CA GLY A 109 7.43 -15.48 -0.59
C GLY A 109 8.47 -16.34 -1.30
N THR A 110 8.18 -17.63 -1.42
CA THR A 110 8.88 -18.55 -2.33
C THR A 110 7.91 -19.19 -3.29
N GLU A 111 8.24 -19.18 -4.58
CA GLU A 111 7.45 -19.90 -5.61
C GLU A 111 7.55 -21.42 -5.42
N GLU A 112 8.68 -21.92 -4.90
CA GLU A 112 8.91 -23.35 -4.68
C GLU A 112 7.93 -23.96 -3.67
N GLU A 113 7.51 -23.19 -2.66
CA GLU A 113 6.56 -23.64 -1.64
C GLU A 113 5.10 -23.30 -1.98
N GLY A 114 4.85 -22.51 -3.02
CA GLY A 114 3.51 -22.04 -3.40
C GLY A 114 2.83 -21.18 -2.32
N THR A 115 3.64 -20.50 -1.50
CA THR A 115 3.18 -19.68 -0.37
C THR A 115 3.40 -18.19 -0.61
N GLU A 116 3.61 -17.80 -1.87
CA GLU A 116 3.82 -16.41 -2.24
C GLU A 116 2.56 -15.57 -2.07
N LEU A 117 2.68 -14.48 -1.32
CA LEU A 117 1.69 -13.43 -1.24
C LEU A 117 1.88 -12.51 -2.44
N ILE A 118 0.92 -12.51 -3.37
CA ILE A 118 0.99 -11.70 -4.58
C ILE A 118 -0.10 -10.63 -4.52
N VAL A 119 0.31 -9.37 -4.59
CA VAL A 119 -0.58 -8.22 -4.78
C VAL A 119 -0.38 -7.72 -6.19
N TRP A 120 -1.43 -7.68 -7.00
CA TRP A 120 -1.33 -7.18 -8.38
C TRP A 120 -2.40 -6.16 -8.71
N LEU A 121 -2.03 -5.28 -9.62
CA LEU A 121 -2.81 -4.16 -10.13
C LEU A 121 -2.94 -4.26 -11.64
N THR A 122 -4.07 -3.82 -12.18
CA THR A 122 -4.27 -3.70 -13.62
C THR A 122 -4.20 -2.23 -14.05
N PRO A 123 -3.82 -1.94 -15.31
CA PRO A 123 -3.90 -0.61 -15.89
C PRO A 123 -5.33 -0.03 -15.92
N THR A 124 -6.35 -0.86 -15.72
CA THR A 124 -7.77 -0.49 -15.71
C THR A 124 -8.31 -0.12 -14.32
N GLY A 125 -7.47 -0.09 -13.28
CA GLY A 125 -7.89 0.31 -11.93
C GLY A 125 -8.42 -0.83 -11.06
N TYR A 126 -8.03 -2.07 -11.35
CA TYR A 126 -8.42 -3.24 -10.54
C TYR A 126 -7.25 -3.67 -9.67
N ALA A 127 -7.56 -4.26 -8.52
CA ALA A 127 -6.59 -4.87 -7.62
C ALA A 127 -7.02 -6.29 -7.22
N GLY A 128 -6.03 -7.15 -6.99
CA GLY A 128 -6.24 -8.50 -6.49
C GLY A 128 -5.15 -8.91 -5.49
N LEU A 129 -5.45 -9.94 -4.72
CA LEU A 129 -4.53 -10.55 -3.75
C LEU A 129 -4.69 -12.08 -3.77
N SER A 130 -3.59 -12.81 -3.83
CA SER A 130 -3.56 -14.25 -3.58
C SER A 130 -2.45 -14.64 -2.61
N LEU A 131 -2.63 -15.83 -2.05
CA LEU A 131 -1.58 -16.60 -1.40
C LEU A 131 -1.39 -17.88 -2.23
N GLY A 132 -0.27 -17.97 -2.96
CA GLY A 132 -0.10 -18.91 -4.05
C GLY A 132 -1.23 -18.80 -5.07
N ASP A 133 -1.87 -19.93 -5.39
CA ASP A 133 -3.02 -20.01 -6.29
C ASP A 133 -4.37 -19.59 -5.63
N ALA A 134 -4.41 -19.40 -4.30
CA ALA A 134 -5.66 -19.15 -3.59
C ALA A 134 -5.96 -17.64 -3.51
N PRO A 135 -7.04 -17.14 -4.14
CA PRO A 135 -7.39 -15.72 -4.04
C PRO A 135 -7.86 -15.37 -2.63
N LEU A 136 -7.17 -14.43 -1.98
CA LEU A 136 -7.63 -13.81 -0.74
C LEU A 136 -8.58 -12.65 -1.03
N VAL A 137 -8.29 -11.89 -2.09
CA VAL A 137 -9.16 -10.84 -2.63
C VAL A 137 -9.28 -11.06 -4.14
N GLN A 138 -10.51 -11.29 -4.61
CA GLN A 138 -10.78 -11.41 -6.04
C GLN A 138 -10.49 -10.09 -6.77
N LEU A 139 -10.07 -10.20 -8.03
CA LEU A 139 -9.80 -9.04 -8.86
C LEU A 139 -11.07 -8.20 -9.02
N ALA A 140 -11.06 -7.00 -8.46
CA ALA A 140 -12.19 -6.08 -8.45
C ALA A 140 -11.72 -4.62 -8.62
N PRO A 141 -12.60 -3.71 -9.09
CA PRO A 141 -12.28 -2.30 -9.13
C PRO A 141 -11.92 -1.79 -7.74
N TRP A 142 -10.84 -1.02 -7.63
CA TRP A 142 -10.44 -0.39 -6.38
C TRP A 142 -10.26 1.12 -6.58
N PRO A 143 -11.00 1.99 -5.87
CA PRO A 143 -11.03 3.44 -6.14
C PRO A 143 -9.68 4.14 -6.10
N HIS A 144 -8.70 3.54 -5.43
CA HIS A 144 -7.39 4.12 -5.22
C HIS A 144 -6.34 3.59 -6.18
N VAL A 145 -6.63 2.61 -7.04
CA VAL A 145 -5.67 2.19 -8.07
C VAL A 145 -5.69 3.20 -9.21
N ARG A 146 -4.53 3.76 -9.51
CA ARG A 146 -4.31 4.68 -10.62
C ARG A 146 -4.24 3.90 -11.92
N GLY A 147 -4.98 4.35 -12.93
CA GLY A 147 -5.08 3.68 -14.22
C GLY A 147 -3.96 4.08 -15.18
N ALA A 148 -4.00 3.55 -16.40
CA ALA A 148 -3.03 3.85 -17.46
C ALA A 148 -2.97 5.33 -17.86
N SER A 149 -4.04 6.10 -17.63
CA SER A 149 -4.11 7.53 -17.93
C SER A 149 -3.45 8.42 -16.88
N ASP A 150 -3.16 7.87 -15.69
CA ASP A 150 -2.58 8.64 -14.60
C ASP A 150 -1.06 8.70 -14.73
N SER A 151 -0.53 9.92 -14.68
CA SER A 151 0.93 10.17 -14.73
C SER A 151 1.64 9.78 -13.43
N GLU A 152 0.89 9.62 -12.34
CA GLU A 152 1.39 9.12 -11.07
C GLU A 152 1.35 7.58 -11.05
N GLY A 153 2.47 6.95 -10.68
CA GLY A 153 2.52 5.49 -10.49
C GLY A 153 1.72 5.02 -9.28
N ASN A 154 1.48 3.72 -9.18
CA ASN A 154 0.91 3.10 -7.99
C ASN A 154 2.01 2.73 -6.97
N GLU A 155 1.65 2.78 -5.70
CA GLU A 155 2.43 2.27 -4.58
C GLU A 155 1.72 1.04 -3.99
N ILE A 156 2.45 -0.05 -3.82
CA ILE A 156 2.01 -1.24 -3.09
C ILE A 156 2.89 -1.35 -1.85
N TRP A 157 2.26 -1.39 -0.68
CA TRP A 157 2.91 -1.59 0.60
C TRP A 157 2.46 -2.91 1.20
N VAL A 158 3.41 -3.70 1.69
CA VAL A 158 3.12 -4.90 2.47
C VAL A 158 3.92 -4.81 3.76
N GLU A 159 3.21 -4.81 4.88
CA GLU A 159 3.77 -4.61 6.21
C GLU A 159 3.43 -5.80 7.10
N ARG A 160 4.39 -6.28 7.89
CA ARG A 160 4.16 -7.23 8.99
C ARG A 160 4.41 -6.52 10.30
N ASP A 161 3.45 -6.59 11.22
CA ASP A 161 3.64 -6.10 12.58
C ASP A 161 4.29 -7.14 13.51
N ALA A 162 4.59 -6.75 14.75
CA ALA A 162 5.20 -7.64 15.74
C ALA A 162 4.28 -8.80 16.19
N ALA A 163 2.98 -8.73 15.91
CA ALA A 163 2.04 -9.81 16.14
C ALA A 163 1.95 -10.78 14.95
N GLY A 164 2.66 -10.49 13.85
CA GLY A 164 2.66 -11.29 12.63
C GLY A 164 1.51 -10.96 11.67
N VAL A 165 0.69 -9.94 11.97
CA VAL A 165 -0.41 -9.52 11.10
C VAL A 165 0.16 -8.80 9.89
N ILE A 166 -0.29 -9.21 8.71
CA ILE A 166 0.06 -8.57 7.44
C ILE A 166 -0.98 -7.50 7.12
N ALA A 167 -0.52 -6.31 6.78
CA ALA A 167 -1.34 -5.24 6.21
C ALA A 167 -0.84 -4.91 4.80
N ILE A 168 -1.76 -4.84 3.85
CA ILE A 168 -1.49 -4.46 2.47
C ILE A 168 -2.18 -3.14 2.19
N ARG A 169 -1.42 -2.18 1.66
CA ARG A 169 -1.94 -0.87 1.28
C ARG A 169 -1.64 -0.57 -0.17
N LEU A 170 -2.61 0.04 -0.83
CA LEU A 170 -2.50 0.52 -2.20
C LEU A 170 -2.62 2.04 -2.19
N ASN A 171 -1.58 2.73 -2.65
CA ASN A 171 -1.50 4.20 -2.58
C ASN A 171 -1.83 4.72 -1.17
N ARG A 172 -1.27 4.03 -0.16
CA ARG A 172 -1.40 4.28 1.30
C ARG A 172 -2.77 3.95 1.92
N GLU A 173 -3.75 3.58 1.12
CA GLU A 173 -5.06 3.15 1.59
C GLU A 173 -5.07 1.66 1.93
N LEU A 174 -5.73 1.30 3.04
CA LEU A 174 -5.81 -0.11 3.47
C LEU A 174 -6.61 -0.93 2.46
N PHE A 175 -5.96 -1.91 1.85
CA PHE A 175 -6.58 -2.82 0.90
C PHE A 175 -6.97 -4.14 1.58
N TRP A 176 -6.08 -4.70 2.39
CA TRP A 176 -6.33 -5.96 3.09
C TRP A 176 -5.53 -6.04 4.39
N GLN A 177 -6.05 -6.77 5.38
CA GLN A 177 -5.34 -7.07 6.62
C GLN A 177 -5.72 -8.47 7.11
N GLY A 178 -4.73 -9.26 7.54
CA GLY A 178 -4.96 -10.59 8.09
C GLY A 178 -3.68 -11.33 8.45
N GLU A 179 -3.85 -12.52 9.02
CA GLU A 179 -2.74 -13.42 9.34
C GLU A 179 -2.38 -14.29 8.13
N VAL A 180 -1.09 -14.51 7.91
CA VAL A 180 -0.56 -15.44 6.91
C VAL A 180 0.35 -16.42 7.63
N ALA A 181 -0.04 -17.69 7.64
CA ALA A 181 0.51 -18.73 8.52
C ALA A 181 2.03 -18.90 8.44
N SER A 182 2.63 -18.59 7.28
CA SER A 182 4.07 -18.46 7.11
C SER A 182 4.35 -17.71 5.82
N LEU A 183 5.07 -16.59 5.93
CA LEU A 183 5.63 -15.88 4.78
C LEU A 183 7.14 -15.94 4.95
N THR A 184 7.79 -16.69 4.07
CA THR A 184 9.24 -16.97 4.05
C THR A 184 9.75 -16.64 2.65
N GLY A 185 11.02 -16.27 2.50
CA GLY A 185 11.62 -16.13 1.17
C GLY A 185 11.88 -14.71 0.71
N ARG A 186 11.56 -14.41 -0.56
CA ARG A 186 12.09 -13.27 -1.33
C ARG A 186 11.01 -12.21 -1.59
N ALA A 187 11.42 -11.06 -2.12
CA ALA A 187 10.53 -10.05 -2.66
C ALA A 187 10.85 -9.79 -4.14
N GLY A 188 9.82 -9.70 -4.98
CA GLY A 188 9.92 -9.57 -6.44
C GLY A 188 8.73 -8.88 -7.07
#